data_AF-A0A225USA7-F1
#
_entry.id   AF-A0A225USA7-F1
#
_cell.length_a   1.000
_cell.length_b   1.000
_cell.length_c   1.000
_cell.angle_alpha   90.00
_cell.angle_beta   90.00
_cell.angle_gamma   90.00
#
_symmetry.space_group_name_H-M   'P 1'
#
loop_
_entity.id
_entity.type
_entity.pdbx_description
1 polymer ?
#
loop_
_entity_poly.entity_id
_entity_poly.type
_entity_poly.pdbx_seq_one_letter_code
_entity_poly.pdbx_strand_id
1 'polypeptide(L)'
;MARQPPARVNSYLDQRLDSASTVQEVLAAAVAPHRLPPEEADELARLRDKVSRLQTRCEDAERGLANDVQLRTSAEADSVRSTEDFYTMHDANQELRMENEELVARIRELDITVAEQAHGV
;
A
#
# COMPACT_ATOMS: atom_id res chain seq x y z
N MET A 1 42.83 -45.68 12.65
CA MET A 1 41.69 -44.74 12.60
C MET A 1 41.28 -44.56 11.15
N ALA A 2 40.06 -44.96 10.77
CA ALA A 2 39.56 -44.78 9.41
C ALA A 2 39.12 -43.32 9.21
N ARG A 3 39.62 -42.65 8.17
CA ARG A 3 39.21 -41.28 7.83
C ARG A 3 37.75 -41.31 7.37
N GLN A 4 36.91 -40.49 8.01
CA GLN A 4 35.53 -40.28 7.59
C GLN A 4 35.53 -39.61 6.21
N PRO A 5 34.74 -40.11 5.24
CA PRO A 5 34.69 -39.52 3.91
C PRO A 5 34.24 -38.04 3.98
N PRO A 6 34.74 -37.17 3.09
CA PRO A 6 34.26 -35.79 2.99
C PRO A 6 32.73 -35.73 2.82
N ALA A 7 32.10 -34.69 3.35
CA ALA A 7 30.68 -34.44 3.15
C ALA A 7 30.38 -34.40 1.64
N ARG A 8 29.51 -35.33 1.21
CA ARG A 8 29.19 -35.59 -0.18
C ARG A 8 28.42 -34.41 -0.79
N VAL A 9 29.05 -33.68 -1.71
CA VAL A 9 28.52 -32.46 -2.37
C VAL A 9 27.39 -32.81 -3.35
N ASN A 10 27.28 -34.08 -3.76
CA ASN A 10 26.40 -34.48 -4.86
C ASN A 10 25.92 -35.93 -4.73
N SER A 11 24.81 -36.12 -4.01
CA SER A 11 24.21 -37.42 -3.72
C SER A 11 23.90 -38.25 -4.99
N TYR A 12 23.52 -37.59 -6.09
CA TYR A 12 23.20 -38.26 -7.34
C TYR A 12 24.44 -38.78 -8.08
N LEU A 13 25.54 -38.01 -8.06
CA LEU A 13 26.84 -38.48 -8.58
C LEU A 13 27.31 -39.68 -7.77
N ASP A 14 27.20 -39.59 -6.45
CA ASP A 14 27.63 -40.65 -5.54
C ASP A 14 26.84 -41.95 -5.76
N GLN A 15 25.52 -41.88 -5.91
CA GLN A 15 24.69 -43.06 -6.18
C GLN A 15 25.09 -43.75 -7.50
N ARG A 16 25.46 -42.97 -8.53
CA ARG A 16 25.90 -43.51 -9.82
C ARG A 16 27.29 -44.11 -9.77
N LEU A 17 28.20 -43.50 -9.01
CA LEU A 17 29.53 -44.06 -8.77
C LEU A 17 29.47 -45.33 -7.92
N ASP A 18 28.60 -45.37 -6.90
CA ASP A 18 28.37 -46.56 -6.06
C ASP A 18 27.79 -47.74 -6.88
N SER A 19 27.16 -47.47 -8.03
CA SER A 19 26.60 -48.47 -8.95
C SER A 19 27.57 -48.91 -10.06
N ALA A 20 28.70 -48.23 -10.23
CA ALA A 20 29.66 -48.50 -11.32
C ALA A 20 30.60 -49.66 -10.94
N SER A 21 30.75 -50.62 -11.84
CA SER A 21 31.63 -51.79 -11.68
C SER A 21 32.84 -51.76 -12.61
N THR A 22 32.85 -50.88 -13.62
CA THR A 22 33.97 -50.73 -14.56
C THR A 22 34.48 -49.30 -14.65
N VAL A 23 35.74 -49.15 -15.08
CA VAL A 23 36.36 -47.82 -15.32
C VAL A 23 35.56 -47.01 -16.35
N GLN A 24 34.99 -47.69 -17.35
CA GLN A 24 34.15 -47.06 -18.37
C GLN A 24 32.84 -46.51 -17.78
N GLU A 25 32.21 -47.24 -16.86
CA GLU A 25 31.00 -46.78 -16.15
C GLU A 25 31.29 -45.63 -15.20
N VAL A 26 32.43 -45.64 -14.50
CA VAL A 26 32.89 -44.53 -13.65
C VAL A 26 33.09 -43.27 -14.48
N LEU A 27 33.77 -43.37 -15.63
CA LEU A 27 33.95 -42.24 -16.54
C LEU A 27 32.60 -41.75 -17.06
N ALA A 28 31.71 -42.64 -17.48
CA ALA A 28 30.36 -42.28 -17.92
C ALA A 28 29.51 -41.63 -16.80
N ALA A 29 29.69 -42.02 -15.54
CA ALA A 29 29.07 -41.38 -14.39
C ALA A 29 29.60 -39.96 -14.17
N ALA A 30 30.92 -39.78 -14.27
CA ALA A 30 31.60 -38.51 -14.04
C ALA A 30 31.34 -37.46 -15.13
N VAL A 31 31.20 -37.85 -16.40
CA VAL A 31 30.94 -36.90 -17.51
C VAL A 31 29.46 -36.68 -17.82
N ALA A 32 28.57 -37.48 -17.25
CA ALA A 32 27.14 -37.35 -17.53
C ALA A 32 26.54 -36.12 -16.82
N PRO A 33 25.76 -35.29 -17.53
CA PRO A 33 25.19 -34.08 -16.97
C PRO A 33 24.33 -34.35 -15.74
N HIS A 34 24.41 -33.46 -14.77
CA HIS A 34 23.48 -33.45 -13.65
C HIS A 34 22.06 -33.20 -14.13
N ARG A 35 21.20 -34.19 -13.92
CA ARG A 35 19.76 -34.07 -14.13
C ARG A 35 19.08 -34.19 -12.78
N LEU A 36 18.20 -33.24 -12.49
CA LEU A 36 17.29 -33.37 -11.35
C LEU A 36 16.44 -34.64 -11.56
N PRO A 37 16.14 -35.37 -10.48
CA PRO A 37 15.09 -36.37 -10.49
C PRO A 37 13.80 -35.80 -11.09
N PRO A 38 13.00 -36.61 -11.81
CA PRO A 38 11.76 -36.13 -12.44
C PRO A 38 10.82 -35.42 -11.46
N GLU A 39 10.69 -35.94 -10.25
CA GLU A 39 9.86 -35.36 -9.18
C GLU A 39 10.33 -33.96 -8.77
N GLU A 40 11.63 -33.77 -8.57
CA GLU A 40 12.21 -32.45 -8.24
C GLU A 40 12.08 -31.47 -9.41
N ALA A 41 12.22 -31.95 -10.65
CA ALA A 41 12.03 -31.13 -11.85
C ALA A 41 10.57 -30.66 -12.00
N ASP A 42 9.61 -31.54 -11.72
CA ASP A 42 8.17 -31.22 -11.74
C ASP A 42 7.82 -30.23 -10.61
N GLU A 43 8.38 -30.40 -9.42
CA GLU A 43 8.19 -29.45 -8.31
C GLU A 43 8.77 -28.07 -8.64
N LEU A 44 9.98 -28.03 -9.23
CA LEU A 44 10.60 -26.78 -9.68
C LEU A 44 9.73 -26.05 -10.73
N ALA A 45 9.12 -26.79 -11.66
CA ALA A 45 8.20 -26.24 -12.64
C ALA A 45 6.95 -25.65 -11.96
N ARG A 46 6.33 -26.38 -11.02
CA ARG A 46 5.18 -25.89 -10.24
C ARG A 46 5.52 -24.66 -9.41
N LEU A 47 6.70 -24.61 -8.80
CA LEU A 47 7.16 -23.47 -8.02
C LEU A 47 7.36 -22.24 -8.92
N ARG A 48 7.96 -22.41 -10.10
CA ARG A 48 8.09 -21.32 -11.08
C ARG A 48 6.73 -20.77 -11.50
N ASP A 49 5.78 -21.64 -11.82
CA ASP A 49 4.42 -21.21 -12.15
C ASP A 49 3.75 -20.45 -11.00
N LYS A 50 3.95 -20.92 -9.76
CA LYS A 50 3.43 -20.25 -8.57
C LYS A 50 4.08 -18.88 -8.36
N VAL A 51 5.40 -18.77 -8.55
CA VAL A 51 6.12 -17.50 -8.47
C VAL A 51 5.60 -16.53 -9.53
N SER A 52 5.46 -16.95 -10.77
CA SER A 52 4.92 -16.09 -11.84
C SER A 52 3.51 -15.59 -11.53
N ARG A 53 2.61 -16.46 -11.03
CA ARG A 53 1.26 -16.04 -10.62
C ARG A 53 1.29 -15.07 -9.44
N LEU A 54 2.19 -15.27 -8.47
CA LEU A 54 2.33 -14.35 -7.34
C LEU A 54 2.89 -13.00 -7.78
N GLN A 55 3.85 -12.97 -8.71
CA GLN A 55 4.39 -11.74 -9.29
C GLN A 55 3.30 -10.91 -9.96
N THR A 56 2.49 -11.53 -10.83
CA THR A 56 1.35 -10.83 -11.46
C THR A 56 0.37 -10.28 -10.41
N ARG A 57 0.05 -11.07 -9.38
CA ARG A 57 -0.82 -10.60 -8.29
C ARG A 57 -0.22 -9.44 -7.50
N CYS A 58 1.09 -9.43 -7.28
CA CYS A 58 1.78 -8.31 -6.62
C CYS A 58 1.72 -7.05 -7.49
N GLU A 59 2.03 -7.16 -8.78
CA GLU A 59 1.96 -6.03 -9.71
C GLU A 59 0.54 -5.44 -9.79
N ASP A 60 -0.48 -6.29 -9.82
CA ASP A 60 -1.88 -5.86 -9.81
C ASP A 60 -2.26 -5.19 -8.48
N ALA A 61 -1.81 -5.73 -7.35
CA ALA A 61 -2.04 -5.16 -6.03
C ALA A 61 -1.32 -3.81 -5.85
N GLU A 62 -0.08 -3.69 -6.31
CA GLU A 62 0.69 -2.44 -6.30
C GLU A 62 -0.01 -1.36 -7.13
N ARG A 63 -0.51 -1.72 -8.32
CA ARG A 63 -1.29 -0.82 -9.17
C ARG A 63 -2.60 -0.40 -8.51
N GLY A 64 -3.30 -1.34 -7.87
CA GLY A 64 -4.51 -1.07 -7.10
C GLY A 64 -4.24 -0.08 -5.96
N LEU A 65 -3.17 -0.32 -5.19
CA LEU A 65 -2.77 0.55 -4.10
C LEU A 65 -2.39 1.96 -4.59
N ALA A 66 -1.68 2.07 -5.71
CA ALA A 66 -1.33 3.37 -6.29
C ALA A 66 -2.58 4.18 -6.67
N ASN A 67 -3.59 3.54 -7.28
CA ASN A 67 -4.87 4.19 -7.60
C ASN A 67 -5.61 4.62 -6.33
N ASP A 68 -5.66 3.76 -5.31
CA ASP A 68 -6.32 4.05 -4.04
C ASP A 68 -5.67 5.24 -3.32
N VAL A 69 -4.33 5.29 -3.31
CA VAL A 69 -3.57 6.42 -2.75
C VAL A 69 -3.92 7.70 -3.51
N GLN A 70 -3.92 7.68 -4.84
CA GLN A 70 -4.28 8.84 -5.65
C GLN A 70 -5.70 9.35 -5.35
N LEU A 71 -6.68 8.44 -5.28
CA LEU A 71 -8.07 8.79 -4.96
C LEU A 71 -8.20 9.37 -3.55
N ARG A 72 -7.53 8.77 -2.56
CA ARG A 72 -7.54 9.27 -1.17
C ARG A 72 -6.91 10.64 -1.07
N THR A 73 -5.78 10.88 -1.73
CA THR A 73 -5.13 12.19 -1.74
C THR A 73 -6.04 13.25 -2.36
N SER A 74 -6.75 12.92 -3.45
CA SER A 74 -7.72 13.84 -4.04
C SER A 74 -8.87 14.16 -3.07
N ALA A 75 -9.46 13.13 -2.45
CA ALA A 75 -10.56 13.30 -1.50
C ALA A 75 -10.14 14.08 -0.24
N GLU A 76 -8.91 13.88 0.24
CA GLU A 76 -8.35 14.63 1.36
C GLU A 76 -8.15 16.11 0.99
N ALA A 77 -7.64 16.41 -0.21
CA ALA A 77 -7.50 17.78 -0.68
C ALA A 77 -8.86 18.49 -0.79
N ASP A 78 -9.90 17.79 -1.29
CA ASP A 78 -11.26 18.33 -1.35
C ASP A 78 -11.84 18.55 0.05
N SER A 79 -11.58 17.64 1.01
CA SER A 79 -12.01 17.78 2.40
C SER A 79 -11.34 18.97 3.09
N VAL A 80 -10.03 19.18 2.88
CA VAL A 80 -9.30 20.33 3.42
C VAL A 80 -9.90 21.62 2.87
N ARG A 81 -10.09 21.71 1.55
CA ARG A 81 -10.71 22.88 0.92
C ARG A 81 -12.11 23.16 1.46
N SER A 82 -12.95 22.14 1.57
CA SER A 82 -14.30 22.30 2.13
C SER A 82 -14.29 22.79 3.58
N THR A 83 -13.27 22.41 4.35
CA THR A 83 -13.11 22.86 5.74
C THR A 83 -12.67 24.32 5.79
N GLU A 84 -11.72 24.72 4.93
CA GLU A 84 -11.29 26.12 4.79
C GLU A 84 -12.45 27.03 4.35
N ASP A 85 -13.25 26.58 3.37
CA ASP A 85 -14.45 27.28 2.91
C ASP A 85 -15.47 27.44 4.05
N PHE A 86 -15.68 26.39 4.86
CA PHE A 86 -16.58 26.45 6.02
C PHE A 86 -16.15 27.51 7.02
N TYR A 87 -14.87 27.57 7.39
CA TYR A 87 -14.37 28.57 8.33
C TYR A 87 -14.45 29.98 7.75
N THR A 88 -14.13 30.15 6.47
CA THR A 88 -14.26 31.45 5.80
C THR A 88 -15.70 31.96 5.84
N MET A 89 -16.68 31.08 5.55
CA MET A 89 -18.10 31.43 5.63
C MET A 89 -18.56 31.67 7.07
N HIS A 90 -18.04 30.91 8.02
CA HIS A 90 -18.36 31.08 9.44
C HIS A 90 -17.93 32.46 9.93
N ASP A 91 -16.71 32.88 9.62
CA ASP A 91 -16.16 34.17 10.04
C ASP A 91 -16.96 35.33 9.43
N ALA A 92 -17.26 35.26 8.13
CA ALA A 92 -18.14 36.24 7.47
C ALA A 92 -19.55 36.28 8.09
N ASN A 93 -20.11 35.12 8.48
CA ASN A 93 -21.40 35.08 9.17
C ASN A 93 -21.33 35.72 10.56
N GLN A 94 -20.22 35.53 11.26
CA GLN A 94 -20.00 36.12 12.57
C GLN A 94 -19.88 37.65 12.48
N GLU A 95 -19.18 38.18 11.48
CA GLU A 95 -19.13 39.61 11.20
C GLU A 95 -20.53 40.19 10.94
N LEU A 96 -21.31 39.54 10.08
CA LEU A 96 -22.70 39.94 9.80
C LEU A 96 -23.60 39.89 11.04
N ARG A 97 -23.38 38.94 11.96
CA ARG A 97 -24.12 38.88 13.22
C ARG A 97 -23.78 40.06 14.12
N MET A 98 -22.50 40.41 14.25
CA MET A 98 -22.08 41.57 15.03
C MET A 98 -22.66 42.88 14.46
N GLU A 99 -22.62 43.05 13.14
CA GLU A 99 -23.20 44.23 12.48
C GLU A 99 -24.72 44.29 12.70
N ASN A 100 -25.43 43.16 12.58
CA ASN A 100 -26.86 43.10 12.87
C ASN A 100 -27.18 43.45 14.34
N GLU A 101 -26.38 42.97 15.29
CA GLU A 101 -26.55 43.31 16.71
C GLU A 101 -26.37 44.81 16.97
N GLU A 102 -25.36 45.43 16.35
CA GLU A 102 -25.13 46.87 16.43
C GLU A 102 -26.29 47.67 15.83
N LEU A 103 -26.76 47.29 14.64
CA LEU A 103 -27.91 47.93 13.98
C LEU A 103 -29.18 47.81 14.84
N VAL A 104 -29.44 46.64 15.42
CA VAL A 104 -30.58 46.43 16.32
C VAL A 104 -30.47 47.32 17.56
N ALA A 105 -29.28 47.44 18.15
CA ALA A 105 -29.06 48.33 19.29
C ALA A 105 -29.34 49.79 18.91
N ARG A 106 -28.87 50.22 17.73
CA ARG A 106 -29.08 51.59 17.23
C ARG A 106 -30.55 51.89 16.95
N ILE A 107 -31.29 50.94 16.38
CA ILE A 107 -32.73 51.08 16.15
C ILE A 107 -33.45 51.27 17.48
N ARG A 108 -33.14 50.45 18.49
CA ARG A 108 -33.75 50.58 19.83
C ARG A 108 -33.48 51.95 20.46
N GLU A 109 -32.26 52.46 20.33
CA GLU A 109 -31.90 53.79 20.82
C GLU A 109 -32.72 54.88 20.11
N LEU A 110 -32.85 54.79 18.78
CA LEU A 110 -33.67 55.71 17.99
C LEU A 110 -35.15 55.63 18.41
N ASP A 111 -35.71 54.45 18.58
CA ASP A 111 -37.10 54.26 19.02
C ASP A 111 -37.35 54.95 20.38
N ILE A 112 -36.41 54.86 21.33
CA ILE A 112 -36.48 55.58 22.61
C ILE A 112 -36.51 57.09 22.38
N THR A 113 -35.58 57.62 21.58
CA THR A 113 -35.51 59.07 21.32
C THR A 113 -36.77 59.60 20.63
N VAL A 114 -37.36 58.84 19.70
CA VAL A 114 -38.62 59.19 19.03
C VAL A 114 -39.78 59.19 20.02
N ALA A 115 -39.85 58.20 20.91
CA ALA A 115 -40.87 58.14 21.95
C ALA A 115 -40.78 59.34 22.90
N GLU A 116 -39.57 59.69 23.36
CA GLU A 116 -39.33 60.87 24.20
C GLU A 116 -39.76 62.17 23.53
N GLN A 117 -39.42 62.37 22.25
CA GLN A 117 -39.84 63.55 21.48
C GLN A 117 -41.36 63.62 21.31
N ALA A 118 -42.04 62.48 21.15
CA ALA A 118 -43.50 62.42 21.00
C ALA A 118 -44.26 62.71 22.32
N HIS A 119 -43.64 62.47 23.49
CA HIS A 119 -44.27 62.67 24.80
C HIS A 119 -43.92 64.02 25.45
N GLY A 120 -42.98 64.77 24.87
CA GLY A 120 -42.49 66.05 25.38
C GLY A 120 -43.26 67.31 24.92
N VAL A 121 -44.56 67.21 24.60
CA VAL A 121 -45.46 68.34 24.27
C VAL A 121 -46.45 68.58 25.40
#